data_AF-A0A838U201-F1
#
_entry.id   AF-A0A838U201-F1
#
_cell.length_a   1.000
_cell.length_b   1.000
_cell.length_c   1.000
_cell.angle_alpha   90.00
_cell.angle_beta   90.00
_cell.angle_gamma   90.00
#
_symmetry.space_group_name_H-M   'P 1'
#
loop_
_entity.id
_entity.type
_entity.pdbx_description
1 polymer ?
#
loop_
_entity_poly.entity_id
_entity_poly.type
_entity_poly.pdbx_seq_one_letter_code
_entity_poly.pdbx_strand_id
1 'polypeptide(L)'
;TLNKYLIPVPKTLLQRIDRTSSPVHYGNLRNAVDLIVPQNSPVLAAANGLVTFVHDDSNIGGPDPSYWSYTNFIAIMNSNGEYSRYDHLKYGSAKVRVDQQVHAGQEIAKVGMTGYTYIPHLHFQVFVFTGNNIWTDFDTLEVKDFV
;
A
#
# COMPACT_ATOMS: atom_id res chain seq x y z
N THR A 1 12.92 8.09 2.95
CA THR A 1 12.01 8.46 4.04
C THR A 1 12.80 8.93 5.25
N LEU A 2 12.18 9.72 6.12
CA LEU A 2 12.66 10.07 7.46
C LEU A 2 12.32 8.97 8.47
N ASN A 3 11.17 8.30 8.31
CA ASN A 3 10.81 7.15 9.14
C ASN A 3 11.49 5.86 8.65
N LYS A 4 11.62 4.91 9.57
CA LYS A 4 11.93 3.50 9.28
C LYS A 4 10.63 2.71 9.22
N TYR A 5 10.49 1.87 8.21
CA TYR A 5 9.28 1.09 7.97
C TYR A 5 9.59 -0.40 8.09
N LEU A 6 8.76 -1.13 8.84
CA LEU A 6 8.73 -2.58 8.77
C LEU A 6 8.27 -3.01 7.39
N ILE A 7 8.72 -4.18 6.94
CA ILE A 7 8.13 -4.78 5.75
C ILE A 7 6.64 -5.13 6.02
N PRO A 8 5.69 -4.60 5.23
CA PRO A 8 4.26 -4.68 5.54
C PRO A 8 3.60 -6.01 5.17
N VAL A 9 4.37 -7.09 5.08
CA VAL A 9 3.92 -8.47 4.85
C VAL A 9 4.80 -9.43 5.63
N PRO A 10 4.32 -10.64 5.98
CA PRO A 10 5.16 -11.65 6.62
C PRO A 10 6.39 -12.01 5.77
N LYS A 11 7.60 -11.85 6.32
CA LYS A 11 8.87 -12.18 5.63
C LYS A 11 8.92 -13.63 5.13
N THR A 12 8.23 -14.55 5.80
CA THR A 12 8.15 -15.97 5.43
C THR A 12 7.32 -16.23 4.16
N LEU A 13 6.47 -15.29 3.75
CA LEU A 13 5.64 -15.38 2.55
C LEU A 13 6.17 -14.53 1.39
N LEU A 14 7.14 -13.64 1.68
CA LEU A 14 7.74 -12.75 0.71
C LEU A 14 8.60 -13.52 -0.28
N GLN A 15 8.23 -13.46 -1.55
CA GLN A 15 8.97 -14.11 -2.64
C GLN A 15 10.00 -13.16 -3.23
N ARG A 16 9.62 -11.89 -3.43
CA ARG A 16 10.47 -10.85 -4.02
C ARG A 16 9.98 -9.46 -3.61
N ILE A 17 10.92 -8.52 -3.53
CA ILE A 17 10.62 -7.09 -3.51
C ILE A 17 10.95 -6.53 -4.90
N ASP A 18 9.97 -5.98 -5.58
CA ASP A 18 10.10 -5.43 -6.93
C ASP A 18 9.95 -3.91 -6.91
N ARG A 19 10.88 -3.21 -7.55
CA ARG A 19 10.91 -1.74 -7.60
C ARG A 19 10.86 -1.19 -9.03
N THR A 20 11.06 -2.05 -10.03
CA THR A 20 11.40 -1.60 -11.38
C THR A 20 10.55 -2.23 -12.48
N SER A 21 9.95 -3.41 -12.24
CA SER A 21 9.26 -4.12 -13.32
C SER A 21 7.85 -3.58 -13.61
N SER A 22 7.23 -2.91 -12.64
CA SER A 22 5.87 -2.41 -12.76
C SER A 22 5.78 -1.25 -13.76
N PRO A 23 4.87 -1.32 -14.75
CA PRO A 23 4.73 -0.27 -15.77
C PRO A 23 4.21 1.04 -15.20
N VAL A 24 3.75 1.08 -13.95
CA VAL A 24 3.23 2.28 -13.28
C VAL A 24 4.22 2.93 -12.32
N HIS A 25 5.41 2.36 -12.13
CA HIS A 25 6.46 2.92 -11.26
C HIS A 25 7.25 4.03 -11.96
N TYR A 26 6.56 5.11 -12.33
CA TYR A 26 7.15 6.32 -12.88
C TYR A 26 6.45 7.57 -12.32
N GLY A 27 7.00 8.76 -12.58
CA GLY A 27 6.44 10.02 -12.08
C GLY A 27 6.28 10.02 -10.55
N ASN A 28 5.08 10.33 -10.06
CA ASN A 28 4.78 10.37 -8.62
C ASN A 28 4.84 8.99 -7.95
N LEU A 29 4.84 7.90 -8.72
CA LEU A 29 4.92 6.51 -8.22
C LEU A 29 6.31 5.89 -8.37
N ARG A 30 7.33 6.65 -8.80
CA ARG A 30 8.69 6.14 -9.06
C ARG A 30 9.36 5.43 -7.87
N ASN A 31 8.93 5.72 -6.64
CA ASN A 31 9.47 5.12 -5.42
C ASN A 31 8.52 4.09 -4.78
N ALA A 32 7.44 3.71 -5.47
CA ALA A 32 6.58 2.62 -5.04
C ALA A 32 7.29 1.27 -5.15
N VAL A 33 6.78 0.29 -4.40
CA VAL A 33 7.39 -1.03 -4.26
C VAL A 33 6.30 -2.09 -4.29
N ASP A 34 6.49 -3.10 -5.11
CA ASP A 34 5.61 -4.28 -5.13
C ASP A 34 6.24 -5.40 -4.30
N LEU A 35 5.51 -5.84 -3.28
CA LEU A 35 5.88 -6.97 -2.44
C LEU A 35 5.16 -8.21 -2.96
N ILE A 36 5.89 -9.08 -3.66
CA ILE A 36 5.32 -10.28 -4.27
C ILE A 36 5.07 -11.32 -3.18
N VAL A 37 3.79 -11.53 -2.88
CA VAL A 37 3.28 -12.47 -1.87
C VAL A 37 1.97 -13.10 -2.36
N PRO A 38 1.62 -14.31 -1.90
CA PRO A 38 0.35 -14.94 -2.27
C PRO A 38 -0.88 -14.10 -1.90
N GLN A 39 -1.96 -14.22 -2.67
CA GLN A 39 -3.26 -13.67 -2.28
C GLN A 39 -3.70 -14.22 -0.92
N ASN A 40 -4.43 -13.42 -0.14
CA ASN A 40 -4.81 -13.65 1.25
C ASN A 40 -3.67 -13.55 2.28
N SER A 41 -2.44 -13.23 1.87
CA SER A 41 -1.37 -12.91 2.82
C SER A 41 -1.78 -11.73 3.72
N PRO A 42 -1.45 -11.76 5.01
CA PRO A 42 -1.65 -10.61 5.90
C PRO A 42 -0.95 -9.36 5.38
N VAL A 43 -1.65 -8.23 5.40
CA VAL A 43 -1.06 -6.90 5.21
C VAL A 43 -0.90 -6.26 6.58
N LEU A 44 0.31 -5.80 6.88
CA LEU A 44 0.69 -5.27 8.18
C LEU A 44 0.96 -3.77 8.07
N ALA A 45 0.58 -3.00 9.09
CA ALA A 45 0.97 -1.60 9.18
C ALA A 45 2.51 -1.49 9.25
N ALA A 46 3.12 -0.79 8.29
CA ALA A 46 4.56 -0.65 8.19
C ALA A 46 5.17 0.19 9.33
N ALA A 47 4.37 1.07 9.93
CA ALA A 47 4.76 1.90 11.06
C ALA A 47 3.53 2.23 11.92
N ASN A 48 3.76 2.76 13.13
CA ASN A 48 2.69 3.33 13.95
C ASN A 48 2.03 4.49 13.21
N GLY A 49 0.72 4.69 13.39
CA GLY A 49 0.05 5.82 12.76
C GLY A 49 -1.46 5.85 12.94
N LEU A 50 -2.08 6.83 12.28
CA LEU A 50 -3.52 7.04 12.22
C LEU A 50 -4.02 6.63 10.83
N VAL A 51 -5.02 5.76 10.77
CA VAL A 51 -5.70 5.42 9.51
C VAL A 51 -6.48 6.63 9.02
N THR A 52 -6.16 7.13 7.83
CA THR A 52 -6.80 8.32 7.25
C THR A 52 -7.74 7.98 6.10
N PHE A 53 -7.52 6.86 5.42
CA PHE A 53 -8.38 6.38 4.33
C PHE A 53 -8.51 4.87 4.35
N VAL A 54 -9.72 4.39 4.02
CA VAL A 54 -10.04 2.99 3.77
C VAL A 54 -11.00 2.94 2.57
N HIS A 55 -10.59 2.27 1.50
CA HIS A 55 -11.44 1.88 0.38
C HIS A 55 -11.37 0.36 0.25
N ASP A 56 -12.49 -0.33 0.46
CA ASP A 56 -12.52 -1.79 0.62
C ASP A 56 -13.79 -2.44 0.03
N ASP A 57 -14.52 -1.69 -0.80
CA ASP A 57 -15.83 -2.05 -1.34
C ASP A 57 -15.79 -2.49 -2.82
N SER A 58 -14.62 -2.51 -3.45
CA SER A 58 -14.46 -3.06 -4.80
C SER A 58 -14.14 -4.55 -4.79
N ASN A 59 -14.78 -5.32 -5.67
CA ASN A 59 -14.43 -6.70 -5.99
C ASN A 59 -13.88 -6.85 -7.43
N ILE A 60 -13.50 -5.74 -8.07
CA ILE A 60 -13.07 -5.67 -9.47
C ILE A 60 -11.54 -5.48 -9.55
N GLY A 61 -10.90 -6.22 -10.44
CA GLY A 61 -9.50 -6.01 -10.79
C GLY A 61 -9.04 -6.90 -11.94
N GLY A 62 -7.80 -6.68 -12.40
CA GLY A 62 -7.20 -7.41 -13.50
C GLY A 62 -6.18 -6.59 -14.29
N PRO A 63 -5.68 -7.14 -15.41
CA PRO A 63 -4.55 -6.59 -16.17
C PRO A 63 -4.93 -5.44 -17.12
N ASP A 64 -6.12 -4.85 -16.95
CA ASP A 64 -6.60 -3.73 -17.76
C ASP A 64 -6.44 -2.41 -17.00
N PRO A 65 -5.78 -1.38 -17.57
CA PRO A 65 -5.60 -0.07 -16.92
C PRO A 65 -6.90 0.61 -16.51
N SER A 66 -8.03 0.31 -17.18
CA SER A 66 -9.35 0.80 -16.79
C SER A 66 -9.77 0.35 -15.39
N TYR A 67 -9.11 -0.66 -14.83
CA TYR A 67 -9.40 -1.11 -13.48
C TYR A 67 -8.76 -0.27 -12.37
N TRP A 68 -7.92 0.71 -12.69
CA TRP A 68 -7.22 1.53 -11.70
C TRP A 68 -8.13 2.11 -10.59
N SER A 69 -9.31 2.60 -10.97
CA SER A 69 -10.28 3.21 -10.03
C SER A 69 -10.95 2.23 -9.08
N TYR A 70 -10.80 0.92 -9.31
CA TYR A 70 -11.37 -0.14 -8.47
C TYR A 70 -10.37 -0.67 -7.42
N THR A 71 -9.23 0.00 -7.24
CA THR A 71 -8.18 -0.43 -6.30
C THR A 71 -8.63 -0.20 -4.86
N ASN A 72 -8.83 -1.28 -4.10
CA ASN A 72 -8.96 -1.18 -2.65
C ASN A 72 -7.62 -0.86 -2.01
N PHE A 73 -7.64 0.01 -1.01
CA PHE A 73 -6.45 0.46 -0.32
C PHE A 73 -6.72 1.02 1.07
N ILE A 74 -5.67 1.07 1.87
CA ILE A 74 -5.63 1.77 3.15
C ILE A 74 -4.52 2.80 3.09
N ALA A 75 -4.74 3.99 3.66
CA ALA A 75 -3.69 4.97 3.90
C ALA A 75 -3.57 5.28 5.40
N ILE A 76 -2.33 5.36 5.88
CA ILE A 76 -1.99 5.64 7.27
C ILE A 76 -1.07 6.85 7.32
N MET A 77 -1.44 7.86 8.10
CA MET A 77 -0.57 8.96 8.48
C MET A 77 0.41 8.48 9.55
N ASN A 78 1.70 8.56 9.25
CA ASN A 78 2.79 8.23 10.15
C ASN A 78 3.39 9.51 10.76
N SER A 79 4.42 9.37 11.60
CA SER A 79 5.17 10.52 12.12
C SER A 79 5.86 11.31 11.00
N ASN A 80 6.29 12.55 11.28
CA ASN A 80 7.06 13.39 10.37
C ASN A 80 6.34 13.76 9.06
N GLY A 81 5.00 13.68 9.03
CA GLY A 81 4.19 14.06 7.87
C GLY A 81 4.25 13.07 6.70
N GLU A 82 4.84 11.90 6.90
CA GLU A 82 4.84 10.83 5.90
C GLU A 82 3.56 9.99 6.01
N TYR A 83 3.12 9.47 4.87
CA TYR A 83 1.99 8.56 4.77
C TYR A 83 2.44 7.25 4.15
N SER A 84 1.89 6.14 4.62
CA SER A 84 2.03 4.84 3.98
C SER A 84 0.70 4.41 3.37
N ARG A 85 0.75 3.85 2.16
CA ARG A 85 -0.42 3.34 1.44
C ARG A 85 -0.19 1.90 0.99
N TYR A 86 -1.27 1.13 1.07
CA TYR A 86 -1.31 -0.33 0.91
C TYR A 86 -2.42 -0.64 -0.10
N ASP A 87 -2.05 -0.97 -1.34
CA ASP A 87 -2.99 -1.13 -2.47
C ASP A 87 -3.24 -2.60 -2.84
N HIS A 88 -4.14 -2.83 -3.80
CA HIS A 88 -4.58 -4.14 -4.28
C HIS A 88 -5.16 -5.05 -3.17
N LEU A 89 -5.80 -4.45 -2.17
CA LEU A 89 -6.34 -5.19 -1.02
C LEU A 89 -7.53 -6.08 -1.41
N LYS A 90 -7.72 -7.18 -0.68
CA LYS A 90 -8.84 -8.08 -0.91
C LYS A 90 -10.14 -7.39 -0.51
N TYR A 91 -11.16 -7.46 -1.36
CA TYR A 91 -12.53 -7.01 -1.07
C TYR A 91 -13.01 -7.42 0.33
N GLY A 92 -13.48 -6.44 1.11
CA GLY A 92 -14.02 -6.63 2.44
C GLY A 92 -13.02 -7.19 3.45
N SER A 93 -11.71 -6.99 3.24
CA SER A 93 -10.67 -7.54 4.12
C SER A 93 -10.11 -6.56 5.13
N ALA A 94 -10.45 -5.28 5.05
CA ALA A 94 -9.99 -4.26 5.99
C ALA A 94 -10.39 -4.64 7.42
N LYS A 95 -9.41 -4.59 8.33
CA LYS A 95 -9.57 -4.83 9.78
C LYS A 95 -9.52 -3.54 10.59
N VAL A 96 -9.44 -2.41 9.90
CA VAL A 96 -9.31 -1.08 10.48
C VAL A 96 -10.29 -0.13 9.83
N ARG A 97 -10.54 1.00 10.49
CA ARG A 97 -11.40 2.07 10.01
C ARG A 97 -10.67 3.42 10.09
N VAL A 98 -11.17 4.41 9.36
CA VAL A 98 -10.70 5.80 9.48
C VAL A 98 -10.75 6.25 10.96
N ASP A 99 -9.77 7.07 11.35
CA ASP A 99 -9.52 7.56 12.70
C ASP A 99 -9.02 6.51 13.71
N GLN A 100 -8.76 5.28 13.28
CA GLN A 100 -8.16 4.25 14.13
C GLN A 100 -6.64 4.42 14.22
N GLN A 101 -6.11 4.39 15.44
CA GLN A 101 -4.68 4.26 15.70
C GLN A 101 -4.23 2.81 15.46
N VAL A 102 -3.08 2.64 14.80
CA VAL A 102 -2.47 1.33 14.55
C VAL A 102 -1.02 1.32 15.01
N HIS A 103 -0.55 0.12 15.35
CA HIS A 103 0.85 -0.12 15.71
C HIS A 103 1.59 -0.84 14.57
N ALA A 104 2.89 -0.60 14.45
CA ALA A 104 3.73 -1.28 13.47
C ALA A 104 3.62 -2.81 13.64
N GLY A 105 3.41 -3.52 12.53
CA GLY A 105 3.21 -4.97 12.51
C GLY A 105 1.77 -5.42 12.78
N GLN A 106 0.85 -4.52 13.13
CA GLN A 106 -0.56 -4.83 13.26
C GLN A 106 -1.14 -5.23 11.89
N GLU A 107 -1.87 -6.35 11.82
CA GLU A 107 -2.59 -6.72 10.60
C GLU A 107 -3.76 -5.77 10.34
N ILE A 108 -3.78 -5.17 9.15
CA ILE A 108 -4.78 -4.15 8.75
C ILE A 108 -5.69 -4.61 7.62
N ALA A 109 -5.26 -5.57 6.81
CA ALA A 109 -6.03 -6.11 5.68
C ALA A 109 -5.42 -7.43 5.18
N LYS A 110 -5.89 -7.91 4.03
CA LYS A 110 -5.28 -9.02 3.30
C LYS A 110 -4.95 -8.63 1.87
N VAL A 111 -3.90 -9.22 1.32
CA VAL A 111 -3.53 -9.08 -0.09
C VAL A 111 -4.65 -9.63 -0.96
N GLY A 112 -5.07 -8.85 -1.95
CA GLY A 112 -6.14 -9.15 -2.89
C GLY A 112 -5.66 -9.11 -4.32
N MET A 113 -6.62 -8.84 -5.22
CA MET A 113 -6.40 -8.64 -6.64
C MET A 113 -7.31 -7.55 -7.22
N THR A 114 -7.60 -6.50 -6.44
CA THR A 114 -8.43 -5.40 -6.91
C THR A 114 -7.61 -4.34 -7.62
N GLY A 115 -8.22 -3.62 -8.56
CA GLY A 115 -7.52 -2.57 -9.29
C GLY A 115 -6.77 -3.08 -10.54
N TYR A 116 -5.89 -2.24 -11.08
CA TYR A 116 -5.03 -2.60 -12.19
C TYR A 116 -3.83 -3.43 -11.69
N THR A 117 -3.88 -4.74 -11.92
CA THR A 117 -2.91 -5.69 -11.35
C THR A 117 -2.88 -6.99 -12.13
N TYR A 118 -1.69 -7.59 -12.25
CA TYR A 118 -1.45 -8.77 -13.08
C TYR A 118 -1.33 -10.06 -12.26
N ILE A 119 -0.76 -9.97 -11.06
CA ILE A 119 -0.42 -11.10 -10.18
C ILE A 119 -0.58 -10.70 -8.72
N PRO A 120 -0.86 -11.61 -7.77
CA PRO A 120 -0.96 -11.26 -6.36
C PRO A 120 0.32 -10.59 -5.83
N HIS A 121 0.16 -9.38 -5.29
CA HIS A 121 1.20 -8.62 -4.61
C HIS A 121 0.56 -7.52 -3.75
N LEU A 122 1.35 -6.95 -2.84
CA LEU A 122 1.03 -5.69 -2.19
C LEU A 122 1.81 -4.57 -2.88
N HIS A 123 1.11 -3.66 -3.56
CA HIS A 123 1.70 -2.38 -3.98
C HIS A 123 1.77 -1.48 -2.74
N PHE A 124 2.97 -1.06 -2.38
CA PHE A 124 3.26 -0.29 -1.19
C PHE A 124 4.01 0.98 -1.56
N GLN A 125 3.58 2.09 -0.97
CA GLN A 125 4.24 3.37 -1.16
C GLN A 125 4.26 4.18 0.12
N VAL A 126 5.35 4.93 0.30
CA VAL A 126 5.43 6.02 1.27
C VAL A 126 5.43 7.33 0.50
N PHE A 127 4.70 8.33 0.97
CA PHE A 127 4.60 9.61 0.28
C PHE A 127 4.40 10.77 1.25
N VAL A 128 4.58 11.98 0.73
CA VAL A 128 4.17 13.25 1.36
C VAL A 128 3.17 13.96 0.47
N PHE A 129 2.30 14.76 1.07
CA PHE A 129 1.41 15.64 0.31
C PHE A 129 2.22 16.77 -0.34
N THR A 130 1.93 17.03 -1.61
CA THR A 130 2.44 18.19 -2.35
C THR A 130 1.34 19.21 -2.65
N GLY A 131 0.10 18.91 -2.25
CA GLY A 131 -1.08 19.75 -2.41
C GLY A 131 -2.23 19.27 -1.53
N ASN A 132 -3.47 19.37 -2.03
CA ASN A 132 -4.68 19.13 -1.23
C ASN A 132 -5.38 17.80 -1.58
N ASN A 133 -5.05 17.18 -2.72
CA ASN A 133 -5.70 15.95 -3.18
C ASN A 133 -4.79 14.72 -3.01
N ILE A 134 -5.17 13.78 -2.14
CA ILE A 134 -4.39 12.54 -1.92
C ILE A 134 -4.23 11.64 -3.14
N TRP A 135 -5.08 11.82 -4.15
CA TRP A 135 -5.06 11.01 -5.36
C TRP A 135 -4.09 11.53 -6.42
N THR A 136 -3.78 12.82 -6.40
CA THR A 136 -3.01 13.47 -7.46
C THR A 136 -1.82 14.28 -6.95
N ASP A 137 -1.90 14.78 -5.72
CA ASP A 137 -0.99 15.75 -5.14
C ASP A 137 -0.12 15.10 -4.06
N PHE A 138 0.64 14.09 -4.47
CA PHE A 138 1.62 13.44 -3.63
C PHE A 138 2.93 13.22 -4.37
N ASP A 139 4.01 13.11 -3.60
CA ASP A 139 5.28 12.61 -4.11
C ASP A 139 5.75 11.40 -3.28
N THR A 140 6.08 10.30 -3.96
CA THR A 140 6.56 9.11 -3.26
C THR A 140 7.99 9.29 -2.78
N LEU A 141 8.24 8.83 -1.56
CA LEU A 141 9.54 8.83 -0.92
C LEU A 141 10.16 7.44 -1.01
N GLU A 142 11.45 7.39 -1.32
CA GLU A 142 12.19 6.13 -1.36
C GLU A 142 12.28 5.50 0.04
N VAL A 143 11.81 4.25 0.15
CA VAL A 143 12.09 3.35 1.28
C VAL A 143 13.32 2.52 0.91
N LYS A 144 14.49 2.99 1.34
CA LYS A 144 15.80 2.38 1.04
C LYS A 144 15.87 0.94 1.55
N ASP A 145 15.57 0.78 2.83
CA ASP A 145 15.59 -0.52 3.51
C ASP A 145 14.37 -0.65 4.43
N PHE A 146 13.79 -1.85 4.46
CA PHE A 146 12.82 -2.23 5.47
C PHE A 146 13.56 -2.74 6.72
N VAL A 147 13.05 -2.42 7.90
CA VAL A 147 13.56 -2.90 9.19
C VAL A 147 12.86 -4.17 9.67
#